data_AF-E6MR26-F1
#
_entry.id   AF-E6MR26-F1
#
_cell.length_a   1.000
_cell.length_b   1.000
_cell.length_c   1.000
_cell.angle_alpha   90.00
_cell.angle_beta   90.00
_cell.angle_gamma   90.00
#
_symmetry.space_group_name_H-M   'P 1'
#
loop_
_entity.id
_entity.type
_entity.pdbx_description
1 polymer ?
#
loop_
_entity_poly.entity_id
_entity_poly.type
_entity_poly.pdbx_seq_one_letter_code
_entity_poly.pdbx_strand_id
1 'polypeptide(L)'
;MKKKLTTILVIMLCFVAQYAEAFRIRVKVPSSNQGGGDSSSWISTAVICGIILYVVIKYWSFFKQLFRFFTSSAKVEKNTDLTQDQQRKLLLSGVFAAQKAALYNVVKTGLSADEREKMFNQGWNISDQASAIETLDYLKLSGTRRYFPQVVEALKLKNKQEIQQYLRDTFEDSEDINNCWEQVQFAFESMDPLMKEHIISNEADFSRIGPDAWDAGRLVFIARLCREANYINDEQLWKYVDAADEIAHRTLTSWEDFGKSYIIGRCLWCGASNYFEVMAGHAKDMYTKPNSPWKTFPFA
;
A
#
# COMPACT_ATOMS: atom_id res chain seq x y z
N MET A 1 17.16 17.46 -8.09
CA MET A 1 16.10 18.32 -7.49
C MET A 1 15.32 19.14 -8.50
N LYS A 2 15.96 19.95 -9.36
CA LYS A 2 15.27 20.84 -10.32
C LYS A 2 14.21 20.11 -11.18
N LYS A 3 14.57 19.03 -11.89
CA LYS A 3 13.62 18.26 -12.73
C LYS A 3 12.38 17.75 -11.97
N LYS A 4 12.55 17.25 -10.74
CA LYS A 4 11.46 16.72 -9.89
C LYS A 4 10.52 17.83 -9.42
N LEU A 5 11.07 18.98 -9.05
CA LEU A 5 10.29 20.16 -8.67
C LEU A 5 9.49 20.69 -9.87
N THR A 6 10.08 20.69 -11.07
CA THR A 6 9.41 21.07 -12.32
C THR A 6 8.24 20.14 -12.63
N THR A 7 8.39 18.81 -12.49
CA THR A 7 7.29 17.86 -12.73
C THR A 7 6.13 18.03 -11.75
N ILE A 8 6.41 18.26 -10.46
CA ILE A 8 5.37 18.54 -9.45
C ILE A 8 4.64 19.84 -9.79
N LEU A 9 5.37 20.90 -10.13
CA LEU A 9 4.77 22.18 -10.53
C LEU A 9 3.89 22.03 -11.78
N VAL A 10 4.33 21.25 -12.77
CA VAL A 10 3.55 20.99 -13.99
C VAL A 10 2.26 20.24 -13.67
N ILE A 11 2.30 19.21 -12.82
CA ILE A 11 1.09 18.48 -12.41
C ILE A 11 0.15 19.40 -11.61
N MET A 12 0.68 20.21 -10.68
CA MET A 12 -0.10 21.21 -9.95
C MET A 12 -0.77 22.22 -10.90
N LEU A 13 -0.03 22.71 -11.89
CA LEU A 13 -0.55 23.64 -12.90
C LEU A 13 -1.59 22.98 -13.79
N CYS A 14 -1.44 21.71 -14.16
CA CYS A 14 -2.46 20.96 -14.91
C CYS A 14 -3.75 20.77 -14.12
N PHE A 15 -3.66 20.47 -12.81
CA PHE A 15 -4.84 20.37 -11.94
C PHE A 15 -5.54 21.72 -11.73
N VAL A 16 -4.76 22.80 -11.56
CA VAL A 16 -5.30 24.17 -11.49
C VAL A 16 -5.96 24.57 -12.81
N ALA A 17 -5.37 24.21 -13.96
CA ALA A 17 -5.94 24.46 -15.29
C ALA A 17 -7.24 23.68 -15.53
N GLN A 18 -7.30 22.40 -15.16
CA GLN A 18 -8.52 21.57 -15.25
C GLN A 18 -9.66 22.15 -14.39
N TYR A 19 -9.36 22.65 -13.19
CA TYR A 19 -10.36 23.30 -12.34
C TYR A 19 -10.77 24.70 -12.84
N ALA A 20 -9.83 25.47 -13.40
CA ALA A 20 -10.14 26.75 -14.02
C ALA A 20 -11.05 26.60 -15.24
N GLU A 21 -10.90 25.52 -16.02
CA GLU A 21 -11.85 25.16 -17.08
C GLU A 21 -13.20 24.70 -16.53
N ALA A 22 -13.24 23.89 -15.46
CA ALA A 22 -14.49 23.46 -14.83
C ALA A 22 -15.31 24.64 -14.25
N PHE A 23 -14.66 25.73 -13.85
CA PHE A 23 -15.29 26.96 -13.35
C PHE A 23 -15.66 27.97 -14.45
N ARG A 24 -15.31 27.72 -15.73
CA ARG A 24 -15.74 28.57 -16.86
C ARG A 24 -17.24 28.55 -17.13
N ILE A 25 -18.03 27.81 -16.34
CA ILE A 25 -19.50 27.88 -16.38
C ILE A 25 -20.00 28.45 -15.06
N ARG A 26 -20.34 29.75 -15.09
CA ARG A 26 -21.14 30.59 -14.14
C ARG A 26 -20.45 31.82 -13.53
N VAL A 27 -19.57 32.49 -14.27
CA VAL A 27 -19.47 33.96 -14.11
C VAL A 27 -20.00 34.60 -15.38
N LYS A 28 -21.30 34.94 -15.37
CA LYS A 28 -21.87 35.88 -16.32
C LYS A 28 -21.28 37.24 -15.92
N VAL A 29 -20.21 37.66 -16.58
CA VAL A 29 -19.68 39.03 -16.42
C VAL A 29 -20.80 39.96 -16.87
N PRO A 30 -21.31 40.87 -16.03
CA PRO A 30 -22.27 41.86 -16.46
C PRO A 30 -21.60 42.74 -17.52
N SER A 31 -22.22 42.86 -18.69
CA SER A 31 -21.84 43.87 -19.66
C SER A 31 -22.18 45.24 -19.06
N SER A 32 -21.18 45.95 -18.56
CA SER A 32 -21.28 47.38 -18.31
C SER A 32 -20.14 48.13 -18.99
N ASN A 33 -20.55 49.14 -19.75
CA ASN A 33 -19.74 50.05 -20.54
C ASN A 33 -18.59 50.70 -19.76
N GLN A 34 -17.53 50.98 -20.52
CA GLN A 34 -16.43 51.94 -20.36
C GLN A 34 -16.27 52.66 -19.00
N GLY A 35 -15.07 52.50 -18.42
CA GLY A 35 -14.48 53.46 -17.48
C GLY A 35 -14.03 52.83 -16.16
N GLY A 36 -12.75 52.48 -16.04
CA GLY A 36 -12.17 52.03 -14.76
C GLY A 36 -10.96 51.10 -14.94
N GLY A 37 -9.80 51.68 -15.27
CA GLY A 37 -8.52 50.99 -15.24
C GLY A 37 -8.17 50.50 -13.83
N ASP A 38 -7.42 49.41 -13.78
CA ASP A 38 -6.77 48.78 -12.64
C ASP A 38 -7.65 48.01 -11.62
N SER A 39 -8.88 48.45 -11.34
CA SER A 39 -9.68 47.81 -10.27
C SER A 39 -10.21 46.40 -10.62
N SER A 40 -10.56 46.17 -11.89
CA SER A 40 -11.07 44.86 -12.36
C SER A 40 -9.99 43.77 -12.38
N SER A 41 -8.72 44.17 -12.54
CA SER A 41 -7.56 43.27 -12.66
C SER A 41 -7.14 42.65 -11.32
N TRP A 42 -7.14 43.43 -10.23
CA TRP A 42 -6.79 42.90 -8.91
C TRP A 42 -7.88 42.00 -8.33
N ILE A 43 -9.16 42.28 -8.61
CA ILE A 43 -10.29 41.45 -8.15
C ILE A 43 -10.21 40.06 -8.79
N SER A 44 -10.01 40.01 -10.11
CA SER A 44 -9.86 38.74 -10.83
C SER A 44 -8.60 37.98 -10.41
N THR A 45 -7.50 38.68 -10.13
CA THR A 45 -6.28 38.08 -9.56
C THR A 45 -6.50 37.52 -8.14
N ALA A 46 -7.18 38.26 -7.27
CA ALA A 46 -7.46 37.84 -5.89
C ALA A 46 -8.39 36.61 -5.86
N VAL A 47 -9.37 36.53 -6.75
CA VAL A 47 -10.26 35.37 -6.89
C VAL A 47 -9.47 34.14 -7.36
N ILE A 48 -8.58 34.29 -8.34
CA ILE A 48 -7.72 33.19 -8.82
C ILE A 48 -6.78 32.72 -7.70
N CYS A 49 -6.13 33.63 -6.98
CA CYS A 49 -5.28 33.31 -5.83
C CYS A 49 -6.06 32.61 -4.71
N GLY A 50 -7.30 33.05 -4.43
CA GLY A 50 -8.19 32.41 -3.46
C GLY A 50 -8.58 30.99 -3.85
N ILE A 51 -8.87 30.75 -5.13
CA ILE A 51 -9.17 29.40 -5.66
C ILE A 51 -7.93 28.51 -5.56
N ILE A 52 -6.75 29.01 -5.95
CA ILE A 52 -5.48 28.27 -5.83
C ILE A 52 -5.21 27.92 -4.36
N LEU A 53 -5.36 28.88 -3.44
CA LEU A 53 -5.16 28.65 -2.01
C LEU A 53 -6.16 27.61 -1.47
N TYR A 54 -7.44 27.71 -1.84
CA TYR A 54 -8.46 26.73 -1.46
C TYR A 54 -8.14 25.33 -2.00
N VAL A 55 -7.73 25.19 -3.27
CA VAL A 55 -7.33 23.91 -3.87
C VAL A 55 -6.10 23.36 -3.18
N VAL A 56 -5.08 24.20 -2.92
CA VAL A 56 -3.86 23.80 -2.22
C VAL A 56 -4.17 23.32 -0.81
N ILE A 57 -5.05 24.00 -0.06
CA ILE A 57 -5.47 23.60 1.28
C ILE A 57 -6.28 22.30 1.23
N LYS A 58 -7.26 22.21 0.33
CA LYS A 58 -8.17 21.06 0.19
C LYS A 58 -7.43 19.78 -0.20
N TYR A 59 -6.45 19.90 -1.11
CA TYR A 59 -5.65 18.78 -1.60
C TYR A 59 -4.24 18.75 -1.00
N TRP A 60 -4.03 19.45 0.14
CA TRP A 60 -2.73 19.55 0.80
C TRP A 60 -2.15 18.19 1.17
N SER A 61 -3.00 17.26 1.61
CA SER A 61 -2.61 15.88 1.90
C SER A 61 -2.11 15.14 0.65
N PHE A 62 -2.81 15.29 -0.48
CA PHE A 62 -2.40 14.74 -1.77
C PHE A 62 -1.09 15.35 -2.26
N PHE A 63 -0.95 16.68 -2.20
CA PHE A 63 0.30 17.35 -2.59
C PHE A 63 1.47 17.00 -1.67
N LYS A 64 1.24 16.84 -0.36
CA LYS A 64 2.23 16.31 0.58
C LYS A 64 2.64 14.89 0.22
N GLN A 65 1.69 14.02 -0.12
CA GLN A 65 1.97 12.63 -0.50
C GLN A 65 2.72 12.56 -1.83
N LEU A 66 2.31 13.33 -2.82
CA LEU A 66 2.96 13.45 -4.12
C LEU A 66 4.38 14.04 -3.98
N PHE A 67 4.55 15.09 -3.18
CA PHE A 67 5.85 15.67 -2.89
C PHE A 67 6.76 14.66 -2.17
N ARG A 68 6.27 13.95 -1.14
CA ARG A 68 7.01 12.87 -0.48
C ARG A 68 7.38 11.75 -1.45
N PHE A 69 6.48 11.36 -2.34
CA PHE A 69 6.73 10.34 -3.37
C PHE A 69 7.85 10.76 -4.33
N PHE A 70 7.78 11.96 -4.91
CA PHE A 70 8.79 12.45 -5.86
C PHE A 70 10.13 12.81 -5.21
N THR A 71 10.14 13.24 -3.94
CA THR A 71 11.38 13.54 -3.18
C THR A 71 12.02 12.31 -2.55
N SER A 72 11.29 11.22 -2.34
CA SER A 72 11.76 10.01 -1.70
C SER A 72 12.72 9.22 -2.60
N SER A 73 14.02 9.52 -2.50
CA SER A 73 15.01 8.44 -2.45
C SER A 73 14.62 7.48 -1.31
N ALA A 74 14.95 6.19 -1.41
CA ALA A 74 14.70 5.24 -0.33
C ALA A 74 15.01 5.85 1.05
N LYS A 75 13.99 5.96 1.92
CA LYS A 75 14.11 6.59 3.24
C LYS A 75 14.71 5.59 4.22
N VAL A 76 16.01 5.39 4.08
CA VAL A 76 16.81 4.61 5.03
C VAL A 76 17.40 5.61 6.03
N GLU A 77 17.20 5.35 7.32
CA GLU A 77 17.86 6.08 8.38
C GLU A 77 19.32 5.61 8.47
N LYS A 78 20.25 6.56 8.47
CA LYS A 78 21.70 6.25 8.47
C LYS A 78 22.22 5.97 9.87
N ASN A 79 21.62 6.60 10.87
CA ASN A 79 22.04 6.50 12.25
C ASN A 79 20.98 5.72 13.03
N THR A 80 21.26 4.46 13.33
CA THR A 80 20.37 3.60 14.11
C THR A 80 21.16 2.67 15.02
N ASP A 81 20.58 2.42 16.18
CA ASP A 81 21.12 1.51 17.19
C ASP A 81 20.65 0.06 16.96
N LEU A 82 19.84 -0.17 15.92
CA LEU A 82 19.34 -1.48 15.54
C LEU A 82 20.44 -2.33 14.91
N THR A 83 20.49 -3.60 15.30
CA THR A 83 21.36 -4.60 14.67
C THR A 83 21.02 -4.78 13.19
N GLN A 84 21.96 -5.32 12.41
CA GLN A 84 21.72 -5.58 10.98
C GLN A 84 20.53 -6.52 10.75
N ASP A 85 20.35 -7.55 11.59
CA ASP A 85 19.21 -8.46 11.49
C ASP A 85 17.88 -7.75 11.81
N GLN A 86 17.83 -6.93 12.86
CA GLN A 86 16.65 -6.11 13.16
C GLN A 86 16.28 -5.20 11.98
N GLN A 87 17.27 -4.54 11.38
CA GLN A 87 17.05 -3.70 10.20
C GLN A 87 16.51 -4.54 9.02
N ARG A 88 17.11 -5.70 8.73
CA ARG A 88 16.65 -6.64 7.70
C ARG A 88 15.18 -7.05 7.91
N LYS A 89 14.80 -7.46 9.12
CA LYS A 89 13.42 -7.85 9.44
C LYS A 89 12.43 -6.69 9.25
N LEU A 90 12.80 -5.46 9.60
CA LEU A 90 11.95 -4.30 9.34
C LEU A 90 11.73 -4.05 7.84
N LEU A 91 12.66 -4.44 6.98
CA LEU A 91 12.51 -4.36 5.52
C LEU A 91 11.42 -5.27 4.96
N LEU A 92 10.91 -6.25 5.72
CA LEU A 92 9.73 -7.03 5.31
C LEU A 92 8.50 -6.13 5.12
N SER A 93 8.42 -5.00 5.84
CA SER A 93 7.39 -3.98 5.60
C SER A 93 7.61 -3.13 4.33
N GLY A 94 8.65 -3.43 3.55
CA GLY A 94 9.18 -2.55 2.51
C GLY A 94 8.18 -2.15 1.42
N VAL A 95 7.37 -3.08 0.92
CA VAL A 95 6.35 -2.76 -0.09
C VAL A 95 5.32 -1.79 0.46
N PHE A 96 4.88 -1.99 1.71
CA PHE A 96 3.90 -1.11 2.36
C PHE A 96 4.52 0.25 2.74
N ALA A 97 5.77 0.24 3.21
CA ALA A 97 6.52 1.45 3.51
C ALA A 97 6.74 2.32 2.26
N ALA A 98 7.00 1.71 1.10
CA ALA A 98 7.11 2.40 -0.17
C ALA A 98 5.82 3.16 -0.54
N GLN A 99 4.67 2.50 -0.40
CA GLN A 99 3.35 3.10 -0.67
C GLN A 99 3.04 4.29 0.23
N LYS A 100 3.46 4.22 1.50
CA LYS A 100 3.23 5.27 2.49
C LYS A 100 4.36 6.30 2.56
N ALA A 101 5.41 6.14 1.73
CA ALA A 101 6.64 6.91 1.80
C ALA A 101 7.22 6.97 3.24
N ALA A 102 7.17 5.84 3.94
CA ALA A 102 7.68 5.65 5.30
C ALA A 102 9.18 5.29 5.29
N LEU A 103 9.81 5.38 6.46
CA LEU A 103 11.16 4.85 6.70
C LEU A 103 11.17 3.32 6.63
N TYR A 104 12.25 2.72 6.14
CA TYR A 104 12.33 1.27 5.90
C TYR A 104 12.99 0.48 7.03
N ASN A 105 14.15 0.94 7.52
CA ASN A 105 15.07 0.14 8.35
C ASN A 105 15.03 0.47 9.85
N VAL A 106 14.09 1.31 10.30
CA VAL A 106 13.95 1.69 11.72
C VAL A 106 12.51 1.57 12.18
N VAL A 107 12.29 1.37 13.49
CA VAL A 107 10.94 1.21 14.05
C VAL A 107 10.06 2.41 13.69
N LYS A 108 10.60 3.62 13.87
CA LYS A 108 9.92 4.87 13.53
C LYS A 108 9.56 4.90 12.05
N THR A 109 8.29 5.13 11.71
CA THR A 109 7.81 5.13 10.32
C THR A 109 8.01 6.48 9.63
N GLY A 110 8.11 7.55 10.41
CA GLY A 110 8.18 8.92 9.90
C GLY A 110 6.83 9.48 9.45
N LEU A 111 5.73 8.76 9.69
CA LEU A 111 4.36 9.26 9.52
C LEU A 111 3.97 10.15 10.71
N SER A 112 3.14 11.18 10.46
CA SER A 112 2.61 12.01 11.55
C SER A 112 1.53 11.27 12.34
N ALA A 113 1.23 11.75 13.55
CA ALA A 113 0.14 11.20 14.38
C ALA A 113 -1.19 11.12 13.59
N ASP A 114 -1.59 12.21 12.92
CA ASP A 114 -2.80 12.24 12.08
C ASP A 114 -2.81 11.20 10.95
N GLU A 115 -1.65 10.90 10.35
CA GLU A 115 -1.55 9.91 9.28
C GLU A 115 -1.74 8.50 9.84
N ARG A 116 -1.16 8.22 11.02
CA ARG A 116 -1.35 6.94 11.71
C ARG A 116 -2.80 6.77 12.17
N GLU A 117 -3.39 7.81 12.78
CA GLU A 117 -4.78 7.77 13.27
C GLU A 117 -5.77 7.53 12.11
N LYS A 118 -5.56 8.18 10.96
CA LYS A 118 -6.35 7.88 9.76
C LYS A 118 -6.22 6.44 9.31
N MET A 119 -5.01 5.87 9.31
CA MET A 119 -4.81 4.48 8.93
C MET A 119 -5.54 3.53 9.90
N PHE A 120 -5.37 3.76 11.19
CA PHE A 120 -6.05 3.02 12.25
C PHE A 120 -7.56 3.04 12.09
N ASN A 121 -8.17 4.21 11.91
CA ASN A 121 -9.63 4.34 11.85
C ASN A 121 -10.24 3.88 10.51
N GLN A 122 -9.57 4.12 9.38
CA GLN A 122 -10.17 3.93 8.05
C GLN A 122 -9.89 2.57 7.42
N GLY A 123 -8.86 1.85 7.88
CA GLY A 123 -8.44 0.61 7.22
C GLY A 123 -8.14 -0.57 8.14
N TRP A 124 -8.02 -0.34 9.45
CA TRP A 124 -7.58 -1.37 10.39
C TRP A 124 -8.49 -1.53 11.61
N ASN A 125 -9.35 -0.56 11.88
CA ASN A 125 -10.22 -0.53 13.06
C ASN A 125 -9.46 -0.70 14.38
N ILE A 126 -8.30 -0.05 14.50
CA ILE A 126 -7.47 -0.07 15.71
C ILE A 126 -7.71 1.22 16.49
N SER A 127 -8.23 1.14 17.71
CA SER A 127 -8.48 2.33 18.55
C SER A 127 -7.77 2.28 19.89
N ASP A 128 -7.25 1.11 20.28
CA ASP A 128 -6.62 0.87 21.57
C ASP A 128 -5.64 -0.32 21.52
N GLN A 129 -5.08 -0.68 22.68
CA GLN A 129 -4.19 -1.83 22.83
C GLN A 129 -4.86 -3.17 22.49
N ALA A 130 -6.13 -3.36 22.86
CA ALA A 130 -6.82 -4.64 22.65
C ALA A 130 -7.04 -4.91 21.16
N SER A 131 -7.64 -3.94 20.45
CA SER A 131 -7.84 -3.97 19.00
C SER A 131 -6.53 -4.05 18.21
N ALA A 132 -5.45 -3.43 18.71
CA ALA A 132 -4.12 -3.56 18.13
C ALA A 132 -3.61 -5.00 18.22
N ILE A 133 -3.66 -5.63 19.40
CA ILE A 133 -3.22 -7.01 19.61
C ILE A 133 -4.04 -7.97 18.75
N GLU A 134 -5.37 -7.81 18.72
CA GLU A 134 -6.26 -8.63 17.88
C GLU A 134 -5.87 -8.55 16.40
N THR A 135 -5.63 -7.34 15.88
CA THR A 135 -5.23 -7.13 14.49
C THR A 135 -3.87 -7.76 14.18
N LEU A 136 -2.91 -7.60 15.08
CA LEU A 136 -1.56 -8.16 14.91
C LEU A 136 -1.58 -9.69 15.00
N ASP A 137 -2.38 -10.27 15.90
CA ASP A 137 -2.57 -11.71 16.03
C ASP A 137 -3.29 -12.29 14.82
N TYR A 138 -4.31 -11.61 14.28
CA TYR A 138 -4.96 -12.00 13.04
C TYR A 138 -3.94 -12.10 11.88
N LEU A 139 -3.11 -11.08 11.69
CA LEU A 139 -2.08 -11.10 10.65
C LEU A 139 -1.04 -12.19 10.92
N LYS A 140 -0.65 -12.41 12.18
CA LYS A 140 0.34 -13.42 12.60
C LYS A 140 -0.15 -14.86 12.44
N LEU A 141 -1.43 -15.15 12.69
CA LEU A 141 -1.95 -16.51 12.77
C LEU A 141 -2.73 -16.93 11.52
N SER A 142 -3.48 -16.01 10.92
CA SER A 142 -4.42 -16.32 9.84
C SER A 142 -4.16 -15.48 8.60
N GLY A 143 -4.54 -14.20 8.62
CA GLY A 143 -4.45 -13.30 7.47
C GLY A 143 -5.16 -13.81 6.21
N THR A 144 -4.76 -13.26 5.06
CA THR A 144 -5.27 -13.66 3.75
C THR A 144 -4.78 -15.06 3.36
N ARG A 145 -3.61 -15.49 3.83
CA ARG A 145 -3.02 -16.80 3.51
C ARG A 145 -3.80 -18.02 4.01
N ARG A 146 -4.75 -17.86 4.96
CA ARG A 146 -5.50 -18.98 5.59
C ARG A 146 -6.14 -19.94 4.60
N TYR A 147 -6.68 -19.43 3.49
CA TYR A 147 -7.38 -20.24 2.49
C TYR A 147 -6.51 -20.61 1.28
N PHE A 148 -5.24 -20.23 1.28
CA PHE A 148 -4.38 -20.39 0.10
C PHE A 148 -4.27 -21.84 -0.40
N PRO A 149 -4.14 -22.87 0.47
CA PRO A 149 -4.14 -24.25 0.02
C PRO A 149 -5.42 -24.62 -0.75
N GLN A 150 -6.58 -24.19 -0.27
CA GLN A 150 -7.87 -24.45 -0.91
C GLN A 150 -8.02 -23.68 -2.23
N VAL A 151 -7.47 -22.46 -2.30
CA VAL A 151 -7.42 -21.70 -3.56
C VAL A 151 -6.60 -22.46 -4.61
N VAL A 152 -5.43 -23.00 -4.24
CA VAL A 152 -4.59 -23.77 -5.15
C VAL A 152 -5.31 -25.03 -5.65
N GLU A 153 -6.03 -25.76 -4.80
CA GLU A 153 -6.83 -26.91 -5.23
C GLU A 153 -8.00 -26.49 -6.14
N ALA A 154 -8.70 -25.41 -5.81
CA ALA A 154 -9.80 -24.89 -6.62
C ALA A 154 -9.36 -24.49 -8.05
N LEU A 155 -8.17 -23.91 -8.20
CA LEU A 155 -7.61 -23.55 -9.52
C LEU A 155 -7.40 -24.77 -10.42
N LYS A 156 -7.15 -25.97 -9.86
CA LYS A 156 -6.99 -27.21 -10.63
C LYS A 156 -8.31 -27.74 -11.19
N LEU A 157 -9.42 -27.54 -10.46
CA LEU A 157 -10.74 -28.04 -10.83
C LEU A 157 -11.32 -27.30 -12.04
N LYS A 158 -11.08 -25.99 -12.16
CA LYS A 158 -11.52 -25.12 -13.29
C LYS A 158 -13.04 -25.11 -13.58
N ASN A 159 -13.84 -25.86 -12.84
CA ASN A 159 -15.29 -25.93 -12.93
C ASN A 159 -15.94 -25.36 -11.66
N LYS A 160 -16.81 -24.35 -11.83
CA LYS A 160 -17.48 -23.66 -10.73
C LYS A 160 -18.26 -24.60 -9.81
N GLN A 161 -19.00 -25.57 -10.35
CA GLN A 161 -19.83 -26.48 -9.55
C GLN A 161 -18.96 -27.42 -8.71
N GLU A 162 -17.89 -27.95 -9.30
CA GLU A 162 -16.93 -28.82 -8.62
C GLU A 162 -16.19 -28.06 -7.52
N ILE A 163 -15.75 -26.82 -7.78
CA ILE A 163 -15.13 -25.97 -6.76
C ILE A 163 -16.09 -25.71 -5.61
N GLN A 164 -17.33 -25.32 -5.89
CA GLN A 164 -18.32 -25.07 -4.84
C GLN A 164 -18.62 -26.32 -4.01
N GLN A 165 -18.60 -27.51 -4.63
CA GLN A 165 -18.74 -28.77 -3.90
C GLN A 165 -17.51 -29.04 -3.03
N TYR A 166 -16.30 -28.89 -3.58
CA TYR A 166 -15.04 -29.01 -2.84
C TYR A 166 -15.01 -28.12 -1.59
N LEU A 167 -15.43 -26.85 -1.70
CA LEU A 167 -15.46 -25.94 -0.55
C LEU A 167 -16.48 -26.38 0.51
N ARG A 168 -17.67 -26.85 0.11
CA ARG A 168 -18.68 -27.41 1.04
C ARG A 168 -18.20 -28.67 1.75
N ASP A 169 -17.38 -29.48 1.08
CA ASP A 169 -16.80 -30.69 1.66
C ASP A 169 -15.59 -30.38 2.55
N THR A 170 -14.96 -29.20 2.39
CA THR A 170 -13.75 -28.79 3.11
C THR A 170 -14.05 -28.03 4.41
N PHE A 171 -15.11 -27.21 4.42
CA PHE A 171 -15.43 -26.33 5.55
C PHE A 171 -16.82 -26.63 6.11
N GLU A 172 -16.95 -26.65 7.42
CA GLU A 172 -18.24 -26.77 8.11
C GLU A 172 -18.95 -25.40 8.22
N ASP A 173 -18.18 -24.34 8.42
CA ASP A 173 -18.70 -22.99 8.65
C ASP A 173 -19.01 -22.27 7.33
N SER A 174 -20.21 -21.69 7.25
CA SER A 174 -20.67 -21.00 6.04
C SER A 174 -19.91 -19.71 5.72
N GLU A 175 -19.36 -19.03 6.72
CA GLU A 175 -18.54 -17.84 6.55
C GLU A 175 -17.19 -18.21 5.93
N ASP A 176 -16.54 -19.27 6.42
CA ASP A 176 -15.30 -19.81 5.84
C ASP A 176 -15.51 -20.25 4.39
N ILE A 177 -16.63 -20.91 4.06
CA ILE A 177 -16.99 -21.26 2.67
C ILE A 177 -17.08 -20.00 1.80
N ASN A 178 -17.81 -18.98 2.25
CA ASN A 178 -18.03 -17.75 1.48
C ASN A 178 -16.73 -16.96 1.28
N ASN A 179 -15.93 -16.81 2.35
CA ASN A 179 -14.67 -16.10 2.32
C ASN A 179 -13.64 -16.82 1.43
N CYS A 180 -13.55 -18.15 1.52
CA CYS A 180 -12.68 -18.92 0.63
C CYS A 180 -13.16 -18.84 -0.82
N TRP A 181 -14.47 -18.92 -1.06
CA TRP A 181 -15.05 -18.78 -2.40
C TRP A 181 -14.72 -17.42 -3.03
N GLU A 182 -14.81 -16.33 -2.26
CA GLU A 182 -14.41 -14.99 -2.72
C GLU A 182 -12.93 -14.94 -3.11
N GLN A 183 -12.03 -15.49 -2.28
CA GLN A 183 -10.60 -15.56 -2.63
C GLN A 183 -10.34 -16.38 -3.88
N VAL A 184 -11.09 -17.48 -4.09
CA VAL A 184 -10.99 -18.28 -5.32
C VAL A 184 -11.38 -17.43 -6.54
N GLN A 185 -12.48 -16.67 -6.46
CA GLN A 185 -12.89 -15.77 -7.54
C GLN A 185 -11.78 -14.74 -7.84
N PHE A 186 -11.23 -14.11 -6.81
CA PHE A 186 -10.12 -13.17 -6.98
C PHE A 186 -8.87 -13.81 -7.57
N ALA A 187 -8.57 -15.07 -7.22
CA ALA A 187 -7.44 -15.81 -7.79
C ALA A 187 -7.62 -16.01 -9.30
N PHE A 188 -8.79 -16.50 -9.73
CA PHE A 188 -9.11 -16.66 -11.16
C PHE A 188 -9.03 -15.32 -11.92
N GLU A 189 -9.60 -14.26 -11.36
CA GLU A 189 -9.56 -12.92 -11.95
C GLU A 189 -8.14 -12.33 -12.05
N SER A 190 -7.23 -12.76 -11.18
CA SER A 190 -5.89 -12.18 -11.08
C SER A 190 -4.82 -12.93 -11.87
N MET A 191 -5.08 -14.13 -12.39
CA MET A 191 -4.07 -14.92 -13.13
C MET A 191 -3.47 -14.14 -14.31
N ASP A 192 -4.31 -13.63 -15.20
CA ASP A 192 -3.87 -12.89 -16.39
C ASP A 192 -3.12 -11.60 -16.03
N PRO A 193 -3.63 -10.73 -15.12
CA PRO A 193 -2.89 -9.58 -14.62
C PRO A 193 -1.53 -9.92 -14.00
N LEU A 194 -1.45 -10.97 -13.19
CA LEU A 194 -0.20 -11.40 -12.55
C LEU A 194 0.84 -11.87 -13.59
N MET A 195 0.40 -12.57 -14.64
CA MET A 195 1.27 -12.95 -15.76
C MET A 195 1.74 -11.75 -16.58
N LYS A 196 0.83 -10.82 -16.87
CA LYS A 196 1.12 -9.60 -17.64
C LYS A 196 2.16 -8.71 -16.95
N GLU A 197 2.09 -8.58 -15.63
CA GLU A 197 3.07 -7.81 -14.84
C GLU A 197 4.32 -8.60 -14.46
N HIS A 198 4.47 -9.82 -14.97
CA HIS A 198 5.60 -10.73 -14.71
C HIS A 198 5.80 -11.03 -13.21
N ILE A 199 4.71 -11.06 -12.45
CA ILE A 199 4.71 -11.51 -11.05
C ILE A 199 4.80 -13.04 -11.01
N ILE A 200 4.07 -13.72 -11.90
CA ILE A 200 4.13 -15.17 -12.11
C ILE A 200 4.32 -15.45 -13.60
N SER A 201 4.92 -16.60 -13.95
CA SER A 201 4.99 -17.05 -15.34
C SER A 201 3.86 -18.03 -15.69
N ASN A 202 3.28 -18.70 -14.70
CA ASN A 202 2.22 -19.71 -14.82
C ASN A 202 1.58 -20.02 -13.45
N GLU A 203 0.58 -20.90 -13.43
CA GLU A 203 -0.13 -21.34 -12.21
C GLU A 203 0.80 -22.05 -11.18
N ALA A 204 1.89 -22.68 -11.63
CA ALA A 204 2.85 -23.33 -10.72
C ALA A 204 3.68 -22.31 -9.95
N ASP A 205 4.07 -21.20 -10.58
CA ASP A 205 4.71 -20.06 -9.89
C ASP A 205 3.78 -19.46 -8.84
N PHE A 206 2.50 -19.29 -9.14
CA PHE A 206 1.50 -18.80 -8.19
C PHE A 206 1.45 -19.67 -6.94
N SER A 207 1.36 -20.99 -7.13
CA SER A 207 1.30 -21.97 -6.04
C SER A 207 2.59 -22.04 -5.22
N ARG A 208 3.75 -21.94 -5.88
CA ARG A 208 5.07 -21.99 -5.23
C ARG A 208 5.34 -20.74 -4.39
N ILE A 209 5.03 -19.56 -4.92
CA ILE A 209 5.35 -18.28 -4.28
C ILE A 209 4.35 -17.99 -3.15
N GLY A 210 3.05 -18.15 -3.42
CA GLY A 210 1.98 -17.92 -2.45
C GLY A 210 1.91 -16.50 -1.86
N PRO A 211 1.01 -16.25 -0.89
CA PRO A 211 0.66 -14.91 -0.43
C PRO A 211 1.31 -14.49 0.90
N ASP A 212 2.21 -15.29 1.46
CA ASP A 212 2.74 -15.11 2.82
C ASP A 212 3.30 -13.71 3.10
N ALA A 213 3.99 -13.10 2.12
CA ALA A 213 4.59 -11.78 2.29
C ALA A 213 3.55 -10.65 2.46
N TRP A 214 2.33 -10.82 1.95
CA TRP A 214 1.26 -9.82 2.10
C TRP A 214 0.87 -9.63 3.56
N ASP A 215 0.74 -10.74 4.30
CA ASP A 215 0.43 -10.69 5.72
C ASP A 215 1.67 -10.33 6.55
N ALA A 216 2.83 -10.93 6.25
CA ALA A 216 4.07 -10.66 6.97
C ALA A 216 4.50 -9.19 6.86
N GLY A 217 4.47 -8.61 5.66
CA GLY A 217 4.85 -7.21 5.46
C GLY A 217 3.89 -6.24 6.14
N ARG A 218 2.58 -6.53 6.14
CA ARG A 218 1.58 -5.75 6.87
C ARG A 218 1.73 -5.90 8.38
N LEU A 219 2.04 -7.10 8.87
CA LEU A 219 2.28 -7.35 10.30
C LEU A 219 3.41 -6.46 10.83
N VAL A 220 4.56 -6.45 10.15
CA VAL A 220 5.70 -5.58 10.52
C VAL A 220 5.30 -4.11 10.46
N PHE A 221 4.61 -3.67 9.40
CA PHE A 221 4.24 -2.27 9.25
C PHE A 221 3.27 -1.79 10.35
N ILE A 222 2.22 -2.57 10.62
CA ILE A 222 1.22 -2.22 11.63
C ILE A 222 1.79 -2.32 13.05
N ALA A 223 2.64 -3.30 13.34
CA ALA A 223 3.31 -3.40 14.63
C ALA A 223 4.14 -2.13 14.93
N ARG A 224 4.85 -1.60 13.92
CA ARG A 224 5.58 -0.33 14.05
C ARG A 224 4.66 0.84 14.39
N LEU A 225 3.51 0.96 13.72
CA LEU A 225 2.52 2.01 14.00
C LEU A 225 1.94 1.87 15.42
N CYS A 226 1.56 0.65 15.82
CA CYS A 226 1.04 0.36 17.15
C CYS A 226 2.08 0.70 18.23
N ARG A 227 3.37 0.41 17.98
CA ARG A 227 4.45 0.78 18.88
C ARG A 227 4.60 2.30 19.02
N GLU A 228 4.55 3.03 17.90
CA GLU A 228 4.60 4.50 17.88
C GLU A 228 3.39 5.16 18.57
N ALA A 229 2.27 4.45 18.63
CA ALA A 229 1.06 4.86 19.35
C ALA A 229 1.02 4.41 20.81
N ASN A 230 2.06 3.70 21.30
CA ASN A 230 2.12 3.08 22.62
C ASN A 230 1.01 2.05 22.90
N TYR A 231 0.45 1.42 21.86
CA TYR A 231 -0.50 0.30 22.00
C TYR A 231 0.21 -1.03 22.26
N ILE A 232 1.49 -1.13 21.89
CA ILE A 232 2.37 -2.24 22.24
C ILE A 232 3.73 -1.68 22.69
N ASN A 233 4.49 -2.48 23.45
CA ASN A 233 5.87 -2.16 23.84
C ASN A 233 6.91 -2.75 22.85
N ASP A 234 8.20 -2.47 23.09
CA ASP A 234 9.28 -2.93 22.19
C ASP A 234 9.42 -4.46 22.16
N GLU A 235 9.22 -5.14 23.28
CA GLU A 235 9.28 -6.60 23.35
C GLU A 235 8.18 -7.23 22.48
N GLN A 236 6.96 -6.72 22.56
CA GLN A 236 5.83 -7.15 21.75
C GLN A 236 6.05 -6.87 20.27
N LEU A 237 6.55 -5.68 19.92
CA LEU A 237 6.91 -5.34 18.55
C LEU A 237 7.85 -6.39 17.96
N TRP A 238 8.96 -6.69 18.65
CA TRP A 238 9.94 -7.63 18.12
C TRP A 238 9.40 -9.06 18.01
N LYS A 239 8.53 -9.50 18.94
CA LYS A 239 7.82 -10.79 18.81
C LYS A 239 6.98 -10.88 17.52
N TYR A 240 6.29 -9.81 17.13
CA TYR A 240 5.53 -9.78 15.88
C TYR A 240 6.43 -9.69 14.65
N VAL A 241 7.53 -8.95 14.74
CA VAL A 241 8.51 -8.84 13.66
C VAL A 241 9.22 -10.17 13.41
N ASP A 242 9.60 -10.89 14.46
CA ASP A 242 10.19 -12.24 14.36
C ASP A 242 9.17 -13.23 13.78
N ALA A 243 7.91 -13.17 14.20
CA ALA A 243 6.86 -14.01 13.62
C ALA A 243 6.62 -13.73 12.13
N ALA A 244 6.69 -12.46 11.70
CA ALA A 244 6.61 -12.10 10.29
C ALA A 244 7.80 -12.65 9.49
N ASP A 245 9.00 -12.62 10.09
CA ASP A 245 10.21 -13.18 9.51
C ASP A 245 10.12 -14.69 9.34
N GLU A 246 9.62 -15.40 10.36
CA GLU A 246 9.33 -16.84 10.28
C GLU A 246 8.32 -17.15 9.18
N ILE A 247 7.23 -16.38 9.07
CA ILE A 247 6.23 -16.55 8.01
C ILE A 247 6.89 -16.40 6.63
N ALA A 248 7.68 -15.35 6.43
CA ALA A 248 8.32 -15.06 5.15
C ALA A 248 9.29 -16.18 4.73
N HIS A 249 10.04 -16.75 5.66
CA HIS A 249 11.07 -17.75 5.35
C HIS A 249 10.56 -19.20 5.27
N ARG A 250 9.25 -19.44 5.45
CA ARG A 250 8.66 -20.79 5.27
C ARG A 250 8.69 -21.25 3.82
N THR A 251 8.38 -20.33 2.90
CA THR A 251 8.12 -20.65 1.48
C THR A 251 8.95 -19.82 0.52
N LEU A 252 9.40 -18.63 0.95
CA LEU A 252 10.09 -17.67 0.09
C LEU A 252 11.61 -17.80 0.27
N THR A 253 12.35 -17.58 -0.82
CA THR A 253 13.81 -17.77 -0.82
C THR A 253 14.59 -16.52 -1.22
N SER A 254 13.91 -15.42 -1.55
CA SER A 254 14.55 -14.17 -1.97
C SER A 254 13.65 -12.96 -1.77
N TRP A 255 14.24 -11.76 -1.78
CA TRP A 255 13.51 -10.49 -1.81
C TRP A 255 12.60 -10.35 -3.04
N GLU A 256 12.95 -10.97 -4.17
CA GLU A 256 12.09 -10.98 -5.37
C GLU A 256 10.85 -11.83 -5.14
N ASP A 257 11.02 -13.04 -4.60
CA ASP A 257 9.90 -13.89 -4.20
C ASP A 257 9.02 -13.19 -3.16
N PHE A 258 9.62 -12.49 -2.18
CA PHE A 258 8.88 -11.68 -1.21
C PHE A 258 8.04 -10.59 -1.87
N GLY A 259 8.63 -9.82 -2.79
CA GLY A 259 7.91 -8.80 -3.53
C GLY A 259 6.75 -9.37 -4.35
N LYS A 260 6.96 -10.49 -5.04
CA LYS A 260 5.92 -11.18 -5.83
C LYS A 260 4.81 -11.75 -4.94
N SER A 261 5.19 -12.39 -3.84
CA SER A 261 4.27 -12.94 -2.84
C SER A 261 3.35 -11.86 -2.25
N TYR A 262 3.89 -10.67 -2.00
CA TYR A 262 3.11 -9.54 -1.49
C TYR A 262 1.99 -9.15 -2.47
N ILE A 263 2.27 -9.18 -3.77
CA ILE A 263 1.29 -8.85 -4.82
C ILE A 263 0.27 -9.97 -5.00
N ILE A 264 0.69 -11.24 -4.93
CA ILE A 264 -0.23 -12.39 -4.94
C ILE A 264 -1.22 -12.29 -3.78
N GLY A 265 -0.75 -12.03 -2.56
CA GLY A 265 -1.66 -11.88 -1.41
C GLY A 265 -2.58 -10.67 -1.50
N ARG A 266 -2.12 -9.53 -2.06
CA ARG A 266 -3.01 -8.40 -2.40
C ARG A 266 -4.13 -8.83 -3.34
N CYS A 267 -3.79 -9.61 -4.36
CA CYS A 267 -4.78 -10.11 -5.31
C CYS A 267 -5.81 -11.01 -4.64
N LEU A 268 -5.39 -11.90 -3.75
CA LEU A 268 -6.33 -12.72 -2.98
C LEU A 268 -7.19 -11.92 -2.01
N TRP A 269 -6.81 -10.70 -1.65
CA TRP A 269 -7.59 -9.84 -0.76
C TRP A 269 -8.63 -8.98 -1.51
N CYS A 270 -8.35 -8.52 -2.74
CA CYS A 270 -9.29 -7.65 -3.46
C CYS A 270 -9.21 -7.70 -5.00
N GLY A 271 -8.83 -8.85 -5.55
CA GLY A 271 -8.72 -9.10 -7.00
C GLY A 271 -7.57 -8.34 -7.66
N ALA A 272 -7.66 -8.09 -8.97
CA ALA A 272 -6.69 -7.30 -9.73
C ALA A 272 -7.18 -5.87 -10.06
N SER A 273 -8.33 -5.47 -9.53
CA SER A 273 -8.92 -4.16 -9.74
C SER A 273 -8.25 -3.08 -8.89
N ASN A 274 -8.30 -1.81 -9.30
CA ASN A 274 -7.89 -0.62 -8.54
C ASN A 274 -6.40 -0.58 -8.13
N TYR A 275 -5.57 0.14 -8.88
CA TYR A 275 -4.16 0.41 -8.53
C TYR A 275 -3.25 -0.83 -8.48
N PHE A 276 -3.63 -1.96 -9.09
CA PHE A 276 -2.82 -3.18 -9.12
C PHE A 276 -1.42 -2.93 -9.70
N GLU A 277 -1.33 -2.30 -10.87
CA GLU A 277 -0.07 -2.04 -11.57
C GLU A 277 0.84 -1.10 -10.77
N VAL A 278 0.25 -0.14 -10.05
CA VAL A 278 1.00 0.77 -9.17
C VAL A 278 1.63 -0.01 -8.01
N MET A 279 0.87 -0.92 -7.40
CA MET A 279 1.34 -1.75 -6.29
C MET A 279 2.40 -2.75 -6.75
N ALA A 280 2.17 -3.42 -7.88
CA ALA A 280 3.13 -4.29 -8.53
C ALA A 280 4.43 -3.54 -8.86
N GLY A 281 4.31 -2.30 -9.35
CA GLY A 281 5.43 -1.39 -9.58
C GLY A 281 6.23 -1.09 -8.31
N HIS A 282 5.57 -0.82 -7.18
CA HIS A 282 6.26 -0.61 -5.90
C HIS A 282 7.01 -1.87 -5.43
N ALA A 283 6.40 -3.04 -5.51
CA ALA A 283 7.08 -4.29 -5.17
C ALA A 283 8.28 -4.54 -6.09
N LYS A 284 8.10 -4.35 -7.40
CA LYS A 284 9.16 -4.49 -8.42
C LYS A 284 10.33 -3.55 -8.19
N ASP A 285 10.04 -2.30 -7.87
CA ASP A 285 11.05 -1.31 -7.52
C ASP A 285 11.91 -1.78 -6.34
N MET A 286 11.29 -2.41 -5.34
CA MET A 286 12.00 -2.90 -4.16
C MET A 286 12.99 -4.03 -4.49
N TYR A 287 12.68 -4.98 -5.37
CA TYR A 287 13.63 -6.06 -5.70
C TYR A 287 14.52 -5.78 -6.93
N THR A 288 14.20 -4.81 -7.78
CA THR A 288 14.97 -4.52 -9.01
C THR A 288 15.87 -3.29 -8.91
N LYS A 289 15.47 -2.23 -8.20
CA LYS A 289 16.24 -0.98 -8.20
C LYS A 289 17.57 -1.13 -7.44
N PRO A 290 18.71 -0.69 -8.02
CA PRO A 290 20.02 -0.80 -7.36
C PRO A 290 20.10 -0.07 -6.02
N ASN A 291 19.33 1.01 -5.84
CA ASN A 291 19.29 1.80 -4.62
C ASN A 291 18.16 1.39 -3.66
N SER A 292 17.52 0.24 -3.89
CA SER A 292 16.51 -0.28 -2.98
C SER A 292 17.12 -0.72 -1.64
N PRO A 293 16.44 -0.50 -0.51
CA PRO A 293 16.86 -1.04 0.78
C PRO A 293 17.05 -2.56 0.78
N TRP A 294 16.29 -3.32 -0.01
CA TRP A 294 16.45 -4.78 -0.14
C TRP A 294 17.77 -5.20 -0.79
N LYS A 295 18.55 -4.26 -1.35
CA LYS A 295 19.92 -4.52 -1.81
C LYS A 295 20.96 -4.34 -0.70
N THR A 296 20.55 -3.89 0.49
CA THR A 296 21.45 -3.63 1.62
C THR A 296 21.72 -4.88 2.44
N PHE A 297 20.71 -5.74 2.60
CA PHE A 297 20.80 -6.97 3.38
C PHE A 297 20.34 -8.16 2.55
N PRO A 298 20.95 -9.35 2.70
CA PRO A 298 20.40 -10.57 2.11
C PRO A 298 19.02 -10.87 2.72
N PHE A 299 18.24 -11.70 2.03
CA PHE A 299 16.90 -12.06 2.49
C PHE A 299 16.97 -12.93 3.76
N ALA A 300 17.81 -13.96 3.68
CA ALA A 300 18.23 -14.85 4.77
C ALA A 300 19.75 -14.80 4.92
#